data_AF-A0A532UU55-F1
#
_entry.id   AF-A0A532UU55-F1
#
_cell.length_a   1.000
_cell.length_b   1.000
_cell.length_c   1.000
_cell.angle_alpha   90.00
_cell.angle_beta   90.00
_cell.angle_gamma   90.00
#
_symmetry.space_group_name_H-M   'P 1'
#
loop_
_entity.id
_entity.type
_entity.pdbx_description
1 polymer ?
#
loop_
_entity_poly.entity_id
_entity_poly.type
_entity_poly.pdbx_seq_one_letter_code
_entity_poly.pdbx_strand_id
1 'polypeptide(L)'
;MIQISRTIRIYFFRNGSSELLKVATLNFKKNDSSLYIIPYARNNSYRIGQKSFAQHDIEATLKFNENETSENIPHLSIHNSGQVHVRIPQLNQIIGPCKIPSFSRLNGEHVASITCDSFDALQIEEENKKHKNSQRIAIKIGDNEESRRVLICINGNEERFVVEDCYSYFHVKHKPEGLKNPVWVGIFSIPQDRLNAPDVEPGVTIISGWDPTDRSVKQEDFLYIRGL
;
A
#
# COMPACT_ATOMS: atom_id res chain seq x y z
N MET A 1 -10.07 17.46 10.72
CA MET A 1 -10.96 16.29 10.52
C MET A 1 -11.57 16.35 9.12
N ILE A 2 -11.12 15.49 8.20
CA ILE A 2 -11.46 15.58 6.76
C ILE A 2 -12.62 14.62 6.44
N GLN A 3 -13.54 15.06 5.57
CA GLN A 3 -14.71 14.30 5.11
C GLN A 3 -14.39 13.60 3.79
N ILE A 4 -14.57 12.28 3.75
CA ILE A 4 -13.67 11.40 2.99
C ILE A 4 -14.25 10.99 1.64
N SER A 5 -13.51 11.37 0.60
CA SER A 5 -13.56 10.67 -0.66
C SER A 5 -13.19 9.19 -0.48
N ARG A 6 -13.92 8.27 -1.11
CA ARG A 6 -13.63 6.82 -1.08
C ARG A 6 -12.27 6.45 -1.68
N THR A 7 -11.69 7.38 -2.42
CA THR A 7 -10.45 7.21 -3.17
C THR A 7 -9.45 8.23 -2.68
N ILE A 8 -8.30 7.74 -2.24
CA ILE A 8 -7.15 8.55 -1.84
C ILE A 8 -6.01 8.26 -2.79
N ARG A 9 -5.42 9.30 -3.35
CA ARG A 9 -4.24 9.19 -4.21
C ARG A 9 -3.03 9.72 -3.46
N ILE A 10 -1.98 8.92 -3.41
CA ILE A 10 -0.74 9.22 -2.72
C ILE A 10 0.28 9.67 -3.76
N TYR A 11 0.89 10.82 -3.49
CA TYR A 11 1.90 11.44 -4.32
C TYR A 11 3.12 11.79 -3.49
N PHE A 12 4.27 11.83 -4.14
CA PHE A 12 5.44 12.53 -3.63
C PHE A 12 5.68 13.82 -4.40
N PHE A 13 6.35 14.78 -3.78
CA PHE A 13 6.79 16.02 -4.43
C PHE A 13 8.08 16.56 -3.83
N ARG A 14 8.90 17.24 -4.63
CA ARG A 14 10.13 17.92 -4.16
C ARG A 14 9.85 19.38 -3.81
N ASN A 15 10.63 19.95 -2.90
CA ASN A 15 10.51 21.36 -2.55
C ASN A 15 10.74 22.24 -3.79
N GLY A 16 9.83 23.19 -4.05
CA GLY A 16 9.94 24.08 -5.21
C GLY A 16 9.64 23.46 -6.58
N SER A 17 9.25 22.19 -6.65
CA SER A 17 8.73 21.57 -7.88
C SER A 17 7.19 21.57 -7.87
N SER A 18 6.57 21.79 -9.03
CA SER A 18 5.13 21.57 -9.23
C SER A 18 4.78 20.11 -9.53
N GLU A 19 5.78 19.27 -9.77
CA GLU A 19 5.59 17.89 -10.17
C GLU A 19 5.11 17.02 -9.01
N LEU A 20 4.04 16.28 -9.25
CA LEU A 20 3.54 15.25 -8.35
C LEU A 20 3.89 13.88 -8.93
N LEU A 21 4.69 13.12 -8.18
CA LEU A 21 5.08 11.76 -8.53
C LEU A 21 4.05 10.79 -7.97
N LYS A 22 3.38 10.03 -8.83
CA LYS A 22 2.32 9.09 -8.46
C LYS A 22 2.88 7.86 -7.76
N VAL A 23 2.37 7.54 -6.57
CA VAL A 23 2.83 6.39 -5.78
C VAL A 23 1.81 5.26 -5.83
N ALA A 24 0.63 5.51 -5.27
CA ALA A 24 -0.46 4.53 -5.23
C ALA A 24 -1.83 5.20 -5.07
N THR A 25 -2.87 4.43 -5.34
CA THR A 25 -4.26 4.76 -4.98
C THR A 25 -4.75 3.81 -3.91
N LEU A 26 -5.33 4.37 -2.84
CA LEU A 26 -6.12 3.65 -1.86
C LEU A 26 -7.60 3.82 -2.17
N ASN A 27 -8.34 2.72 -2.18
CA ASN A 27 -9.79 2.74 -2.34
C ASN A 27 -10.44 1.93 -1.24
N PHE A 28 -11.36 2.53 -0.49
CA PHE A 28 -12.20 1.77 0.42
C PHE A 28 -13.52 1.42 -0.26
N LYS A 29 -13.75 0.12 -0.51
CA LYS A 29 -14.97 -0.37 -1.15
C LYS A 29 -16.03 -0.67 -0.10
N LYS A 30 -17.23 -0.15 -0.33
CA LYS A 30 -18.36 -0.36 0.59
C LYS A 30 -18.84 -1.81 0.53
N ASN A 31 -19.08 -2.35 -0.65
CA ASN A 31 -19.82 -3.62 -0.73
C ASN A 31 -19.16 -4.80 -0.01
N ASP A 32 -17.83 -4.78 0.16
CA ASP A 32 -17.07 -5.87 0.78
C ASP A 32 -16.21 -5.44 1.98
N SER A 33 -16.35 -4.18 2.44
CA SER A 33 -15.60 -3.64 3.57
C SER A 33 -14.08 -3.77 3.45
N SER A 34 -13.54 -3.57 2.25
CA SER A 34 -12.13 -3.81 1.95
C SER A 34 -11.37 -2.54 1.62
N LEU A 35 -10.10 -2.51 2.04
CA LEU A 35 -9.11 -1.55 1.59
C LEU A 35 -8.37 -2.11 0.37
N TYR A 36 -8.45 -1.42 -0.76
CA TYR A 36 -7.72 -1.77 -1.97
C TYR A 36 -6.54 -0.82 -2.16
N ILE A 37 -5.38 -1.36 -2.47
CA ILE A 37 -4.14 -0.64 -2.71
C ILE A 37 -3.70 -0.95 -4.15
N ILE A 38 -3.55 0.09 -4.96
CA ILE A 38 -3.22 -0.01 -6.39
C ILE A 38 -1.94 0.79 -6.62
N PRO A 39 -0.82 0.17 -7.02
CA PRO A 39 0.39 0.90 -7.30
C PRO A 39 0.28 1.59 -8.65
N TYR A 40 0.93 2.75 -8.80
CA TYR A 40 1.19 3.30 -10.12
C TYR A 40 2.48 2.70 -10.67
N ALA A 41 2.44 2.23 -11.91
CA ALA A 41 3.58 1.69 -12.64
C ALA A 41 3.87 2.61 -13.83
N ARG A 42 5.13 2.94 -14.10
CA ARG A 42 5.50 3.87 -15.18
C ARG A 42 5.20 3.25 -16.54
N ASN A 43 5.42 1.95 -16.68
CA ASN A 43 5.28 1.20 -17.93
C ASN A 43 4.04 0.29 -17.95
N ASN A 44 3.14 0.41 -16.95
CA ASN A 44 1.99 -0.48 -16.74
C ASN A 44 2.36 -1.97 -16.68
N SER A 45 3.60 -2.29 -16.28
CA SER A 45 4.05 -3.67 -16.12
C SER A 45 4.07 -4.02 -14.63
N TYR A 46 3.50 -5.17 -14.29
CA TYR A 46 3.34 -5.61 -12.91
C TYR A 46 3.95 -7.00 -12.71
N ARG A 47 4.66 -7.16 -11.60
CA ARG A 47 5.12 -8.46 -11.08
C ARG A 47 4.34 -8.76 -9.81
N ILE A 48 3.78 -9.95 -9.71
CA ILE A 48 2.90 -10.34 -8.62
C ILE A 48 3.35 -11.67 -8.07
N GLY A 49 3.41 -11.79 -6.74
CA GLY A 49 3.78 -13.05 -6.13
C GLY A 49 3.39 -13.16 -4.67
N GLN A 50 3.69 -14.34 -4.15
CA GLN A 50 3.64 -14.68 -2.74
C GLN A 50 5.02 -15.15 -2.32
N LYS A 51 5.41 -14.81 -1.10
CA LYS A 51 6.66 -15.28 -0.52
C LYS A 51 6.48 -15.46 0.97
N SER A 52 7.35 -16.25 1.57
CA SER A 52 7.36 -16.49 3.01
C SER A 52 8.69 -16.00 3.59
N PHE A 53 8.63 -15.39 4.78
CA PHE A 53 9.81 -15.09 5.59
C PHE A 53 9.78 -15.91 6.87
N ALA A 54 10.95 -16.37 7.32
CA ALA A 54 11.06 -16.93 8.67
C ALA A 54 11.06 -15.81 9.71
N GLN A 55 10.61 -16.10 10.92
CA GLN A 55 10.46 -15.18 12.06
C GLN A 55 11.72 -14.38 12.41
N HIS A 56 12.90 -14.88 12.04
CA HIS A 56 14.20 -14.27 12.35
C HIS A 56 14.93 -13.76 11.12
N ASP A 57 14.29 -13.79 9.95
CA ASP A 57 14.83 -13.18 8.75
C ASP A 57 14.75 -11.67 8.91
N ILE A 58 15.91 -11.04 9.10
CA ILE A 58 16.04 -9.58 9.16
C ILE A 58 16.07 -8.95 7.76
N GLU A 59 16.39 -9.76 6.75
CA GLU A 59 16.49 -9.37 5.34
C GLU A 59 16.14 -10.58 4.47
N ALA A 60 15.43 -10.37 3.36
CA ALA A 60 15.55 -11.28 2.24
C ALA A 60 15.40 -10.59 0.89
N THR A 61 15.95 -11.24 -0.12
CA THR A 61 15.94 -10.75 -1.50
C THR A 61 14.76 -11.35 -2.26
N LEU A 62 13.97 -10.48 -2.89
CA LEU A 62 12.92 -10.87 -3.81
C LEU A 62 13.44 -10.86 -5.24
N LYS A 63 13.46 -12.04 -5.89
CA LYS A 63 13.76 -12.15 -7.31
C LYS A 63 12.47 -12.05 -8.11
N PHE A 64 12.24 -10.90 -8.74
CA PHE A 64 10.99 -10.62 -9.46
C PHE A 64 10.83 -11.41 -10.78
N ASN A 65 11.90 -11.99 -11.32
CA ASN A 65 11.91 -12.72 -12.59
C ASN A 65 11.16 -14.06 -12.55
N GLU A 66 10.96 -14.63 -11.36
CA GLU A 66 10.32 -15.94 -11.15
C GLU A 66 8.79 -15.85 -11.02
N ASN A 67 8.21 -14.67 -11.23
CA ASN A 67 6.84 -14.37 -10.81
C ASN A 67 5.92 -14.04 -11.98
N GLU A 68 4.62 -14.08 -11.68
CA GLU A 68 3.59 -13.75 -12.65
C GLU A 68 3.72 -12.30 -13.10
N THR A 69 3.72 -12.13 -14.42
CA THR A 69 3.71 -10.83 -15.09
C THR A 69 2.32 -10.48 -15.56
N SER A 70 1.92 -9.23 -15.38
CA SER A 70 0.69 -8.71 -15.98
C SER A 70 0.88 -7.30 -16.51
N GLU A 71 0.26 -7.01 -17.65
CA GLU A 71 0.04 -5.63 -18.12
C GLU A 71 -1.30 -5.07 -17.60
N ASN A 72 -2.14 -5.95 -17.02
CA ASN A 72 -3.39 -5.54 -16.39
C ASN A 72 -3.12 -5.05 -14.97
N ILE A 73 -3.78 -3.96 -14.58
CA ILE A 73 -3.56 -3.30 -13.28
C ILE A 73 -4.08 -4.19 -12.13
N PRO A 74 -3.18 -4.79 -11.32
CA PRO A 74 -3.58 -5.56 -10.16
C PRO A 74 -3.91 -4.64 -8.98
N HIS A 75 -4.59 -5.18 -7.99
CA HIS A 75 -4.75 -4.51 -6.70
C HIS A 75 -4.57 -5.48 -5.56
N LEU A 76 -3.97 -5.00 -4.48
CA LEU A 76 -3.90 -5.72 -3.21
C LEU A 76 -5.14 -5.33 -2.40
N SER A 77 -5.93 -6.32 -1.97
CA SER A 77 -7.14 -6.11 -1.18
C SER A 77 -6.98 -6.68 0.22
N ILE A 78 -7.17 -5.84 1.23
CA ILE A 78 -7.23 -6.23 2.63
C ILE A 78 -8.69 -6.15 3.07
N HIS A 79 -9.29 -7.30 3.36
CA HIS A 79 -10.68 -7.41 3.76
C HIS A 79 -10.83 -7.16 5.26
N ASN A 80 -12.01 -6.67 5.69
CA ASN A 80 -12.35 -6.54 7.10
C ASN A 80 -12.16 -7.84 7.90
N SER A 81 -12.37 -9.00 7.27
CA SER A 81 -12.13 -10.32 7.88
C SER A 81 -10.66 -10.62 8.19
N GLY A 82 -9.74 -9.82 7.66
CA GLY A 82 -8.29 -10.06 7.74
C GLY A 82 -7.73 -10.88 6.58
N GLN A 83 -8.55 -11.25 5.59
CA GLN A 83 -8.03 -11.88 4.37
C GLN A 83 -7.32 -10.84 3.50
N VAL A 84 -6.14 -11.20 2.98
CA VAL A 84 -5.38 -10.39 2.03
C VAL A 84 -5.23 -11.14 0.72
N HIS A 85 -5.57 -10.50 -0.39
CA HIS A 85 -5.43 -11.06 -1.73
C HIS A 85 -4.74 -10.08 -2.67
N VAL A 86 -4.13 -10.60 -3.73
CA VAL A 86 -3.89 -9.82 -4.94
C VAL A 86 -4.89 -10.26 -6.00
N ARG A 87 -5.54 -9.30 -6.65
CA ARG A 87 -6.50 -9.55 -7.72
C ARG A 87 -6.09 -8.86 -9.00
N ILE A 88 -6.30 -9.56 -10.12
CA ILE A 88 -6.16 -9.03 -11.48
C ILE A 88 -7.56 -9.05 -12.12
N PRO A 89 -8.38 -7.98 -11.96
CA PRO A 89 -9.79 -8.00 -12.32
C PRO A 89 -10.06 -8.39 -13.77
N GLN A 90 -9.24 -7.90 -14.69
CA GLN A 90 -9.36 -8.11 -16.13
C GLN A 90 -9.16 -9.59 -16.52
N LEU A 91 -8.46 -10.36 -15.68
CA LEU A 91 -8.19 -11.78 -15.89
C LEU A 91 -9.03 -12.68 -14.98
N ASN A 92 -9.87 -12.10 -14.11
CA ASN A 92 -10.57 -12.82 -13.05
C ASN A 92 -9.64 -13.70 -12.19
N GLN A 93 -8.40 -13.25 -11.98
CA GLN A 93 -7.38 -14.00 -11.25
C GLN A 93 -7.22 -13.47 -9.82
N ILE A 94 -7.01 -14.38 -8.87
CA ILE A 94 -6.83 -14.09 -7.44
C ILE A 94 -5.65 -14.91 -6.91
N ILE A 95 -4.74 -14.27 -6.17
CA ILE A 95 -3.60 -14.87 -5.48
C ILE A 95 -3.76 -14.64 -3.97
N GLY A 96 -3.41 -15.64 -3.17
CA GLY A 96 -3.66 -15.71 -1.73
C GLY A 96 -4.80 -16.70 -1.38
N PRO A 97 -5.41 -16.60 -0.18
CA PRO A 97 -5.25 -15.54 0.81
C PRO A 97 -4.01 -15.68 1.71
N CYS A 98 -3.40 -14.55 2.03
CA CYS A 98 -2.70 -14.39 3.31
C CYS A 98 -3.71 -13.97 4.40
N LYS A 99 -3.36 -14.18 5.67
CA LYS A 99 -4.24 -13.87 6.79
C LYS A 99 -3.55 -12.93 7.76
N ILE A 100 -4.23 -11.82 8.03
CA ILE A 100 -3.93 -10.87 9.10
C ILE A 100 -5.11 -10.86 10.09
N PRO A 101 -4.99 -10.22 11.26
CA PRO A 101 -6.14 -10.00 12.13
C PRO A 101 -7.22 -9.16 11.45
N SER A 102 -8.49 -9.47 11.74
CA SER A 102 -9.62 -8.66 11.28
C SER A 102 -9.47 -7.20 11.72
N PHE A 103 -10.04 -6.24 10.97
CA PHE A 103 -9.89 -4.81 11.30
C PHE A 103 -10.30 -4.45 12.73
N SER A 104 -11.33 -5.09 13.27
CA SER A 104 -11.78 -4.87 14.66
C SER A 104 -10.76 -5.28 15.73
N ARG A 105 -9.76 -6.09 15.39
CA ARG A 105 -8.69 -6.55 16.29
C ARG A 105 -7.43 -5.70 16.17
N LEU A 106 -7.34 -4.85 15.16
CA LEU A 106 -6.21 -3.96 14.94
C LEU A 106 -6.40 -2.66 15.74
N ASN A 107 -5.35 -2.25 16.46
CA ASN A 107 -5.27 -1.05 17.27
C ASN A 107 -4.19 -0.09 16.77
N GLY A 108 -4.06 0.04 15.45
CA GLY A 108 -3.15 0.98 14.82
C GLY A 108 -1.85 0.36 14.31
N GLU A 109 -1.85 -0.95 14.07
CA GLU A 109 -0.69 -1.68 13.55
C GLU A 109 -0.51 -1.48 12.05
N HIS A 110 0.74 -1.67 11.60
CA HIS A 110 1.17 -1.60 10.21
C HIS A 110 0.79 -2.89 9.47
N VAL A 111 -0.04 -2.77 8.42
CA VAL A 111 -0.58 -3.91 7.66
C VAL A 111 -0.12 -3.98 6.20
N ALA A 112 0.39 -2.87 5.66
CA ALA A 112 0.92 -2.83 4.30
C ALA A 112 1.98 -1.75 4.14
N SER A 113 3.01 -2.04 3.35
CA SER A 113 4.03 -1.08 2.94
C SER A 113 3.95 -0.86 1.44
N ILE A 114 4.11 0.39 1.03
CA ILE A 114 4.28 0.81 -0.37
C ILE A 114 5.68 1.42 -0.47
N THR A 115 6.57 0.70 -1.12
CA THR A 115 7.99 1.04 -1.22
C THR A 115 8.28 1.53 -2.63
N CYS A 116 8.85 2.72 -2.75
CA CYS A 116 9.37 3.26 -4.00
C CYS A 116 10.88 3.10 -4.01
N ASP A 117 11.43 2.28 -4.91
CA ASP A 117 12.88 2.02 -4.92
C ASP A 117 13.69 3.26 -5.30
N SER A 118 13.18 4.04 -6.24
CA SER A 118 13.71 5.34 -6.64
C SER A 118 12.58 6.24 -7.13
N PHE A 119 12.64 7.53 -6.83
CA PHE A 119 11.67 8.52 -7.34
C PHE A 119 11.60 8.58 -8.87
N ASP A 120 12.68 8.21 -9.57
CA ASP A 120 12.72 8.17 -11.03
C ASP A 120 11.85 7.05 -11.64
N ALA A 121 11.43 6.08 -10.82
CA ALA A 121 10.49 5.04 -11.21
C ALA A 121 9.03 5.52 -11.27
N LEU A 122 8.74 6.71 -10.73
CA LEU A 122 7.37 7.16 -10.55
C LEU A 122 6.85 7.88 -11.78
N GLN A 123 5.58 7.63 -12.11
CA GLN A 123 4.90 8.40 -13.15
C GLN A 123 4.60 9.81 -12.64
N ILE A 124 4.89 10.83 -13.45
CA ILE A 124 4.49 12.21 -13.17
C ILE A 124 2.98 12.37 -13.43
N GLU A 125 2.26 13.05 -12.53
CA GLU A 125 0.88 13.47 -12.75
C GLU A 125 0.84 14.58 -13.80
N GLU A 126 0.19 14.29 -14.93
CA GLU A 126 -0.12 15.29 -15.94
C GLU A 126 -0.97 16.42 -15.33
N GLU A 127 -0.50 17.65 -15.49
CA GLU A 127 -1.26 18.84 -15.13
C GLU A 127 -2.63 18.82 -15.82
N ASN A 128 -3.70 19.17 -15.09
CA ASN A 128 -5.11 19.23 -15.52
C ASN A 128 -6.00 17.99 -15.34
N LYS A 129 -5.51 16.86 -14.81
CA LYS A 129 -6.41 15.73 -14.45
C LYS A 129 -7.21 16.06 -13.18
N LYS A 130 -8.40 16.65 -13.35
CA LYS A 130 -9.38 16.79 -12.26
C LYS A 130 -9.92 15.42 -11.87
N HIS A 131 -9.50 14.94 -10.71
CA HIS A 131 -10.07 13.73 -10.14
C HIS A 131 -11.29 14.09 -9.29
N LYS A 132 -12.50 13.84 -9.84
CA LYS A 132 -13.75 13.99 -9.08
C LYS A 132 -13.79 12.96 -7.95
N ASN A 133 -14.27 13.36 -6.77
CA ASN A 133 -14.52 12.48 -5.61
C ASN A 133 -13.29 11.73 -5.08
N SER A 134 -12.11 12.34 -5.16
CA SER A 134 -10.89 11.81 -4.55
C SER A 134 -10.11 12.85 -3.78
N GLN A 135 -9.42 12.41 -2.75
CA GLN A 135 -8.49 13.20 -1.97
C GLN A 135 -7.08 12.92 -2.44
N ARG A 136 -6.26 13.97 -2.54
CA ARG A 136 -4.84 13.87 -2.81
C ARG A 136 -4.08 14.02 -1.51
N ILE A 137 -3.10 13.16 -1.28
CA ILE A 137 -2.12 13.28 -0.21
C ILE A 137 -0.78 13.42 -0.91
N ALA A 138 -0.15 14.59 -0.76
CA ALA A 138 1.16 14.88 -1.30
C ALA A 138 2.16 14.91 -0.15
N ILE A 139 3.16 14.04 -0.20
CA ILE A 139 4.18 13.87 0.82
C ILE A 139 5.48 14.51 0.31
N LYS A 140 6.02 15.48 1.06
CA LYS A 140 7.22 16.23 0.68
C LYS A 140 8.48 15.38 0.83
N ILE A 141 9.22 15.18 -0.25
CA ILE A 141 10.53 14.52 -0.30
C ILE A 141 11.62 15.47 0.19
N GLY A 142 12.61 14.95 0.92
CA GLY A 142 13.81 15.68 1.31
C GLY A 142 14.82 15.86 0.16
N ASP A 143 15.63 16.92 0.18
CA ASP A 143 16.45 17.31 -0.97
C ASP A 143 17.46 16.23 -1.43
N ASN A 144 17.91 15.35 -0.53
CA ASN A 144 18.85 14.27 -0.80
C ASN A 144 18.22 12.87 -0.72
N GLU A 145 16.89 12.77 -0.64
CA GLU A 145 16.22 11.48 -0.63
C GLU A 145 16.13 10.95 -2.08
N GLU A 146 16.42 9.67 -2.26
CA GLU A 146 16.25 8.97 -3.53
C GLU A 146 15.07 7.99 -3.50
N SER A 147 14.71 7.52 -2.31
CA SER A 147 13.76 6.43 -2.09
C SER A 147 12.93 6.70 -0.83
N ARG A 148 11.72 6.13 -0.79
CA ARG A 148 10.81 6.31 0.33
C ARG A 148 9.82 5.17 0.49
N ARG A 149 9.43 4.92 1.74
CA ARG A 149 8.37 3.98 2.08
C ARG A 149 7.15 4.73 2.61
N VAL A 150 5.98 4.25 2.23
CA VAL A 150 4.70 4.63 2.82
C VAL A 150 4.18 3.44 3.61
N LEU A 151 3.87 3.65 4.88
CA LEU A 151 3.27 2.62 5.73
C LEU A 151 1.78 2.89 5.86
N ILE A 152 1.00 1.82 5.71
CA ILE A 152 -0.44 1.83 5.92
C ILE A 152 -0.72 1.12 7.24
N CYS A 153 -1.28 1.86 8.19
CA CYS A 153 -1.71 1.32 9.47
C CYS A 153 -3.24 1.32 9.57
N ILE A 154 -3.80 0.35 10.29
CA ILE A 154 -5.25 0.24 10.47
C ILE A 154 -5.58 0.19 11.97
N ASN A 155 -6.59 0.94 12.38
CA ASN A 155 -7.18 0.86 13.72
C ASN A 155 -8.71 0.69 13.60
N GLY A 156 -9.25 -0.36 14.20
CA GLY A 156 -10.69 -0.66 14.18
C GLY A 156 -11.51 -0.04 15.31
N ASN A 157 -10.86 0.68 16.22
CA ASN A 157 -11.44 1.12 17.49
C ASN A 157 -11.34 2.64 17.71
N GLU A 158 -10.20 3.25 17.40
CA GLU A 158 -9.94 4.68 17.66
C GLU A 158 -9.02 5.34 16.62
N GLU A 159 -9.02 6.68 16.61
CA GLU A 159 -8.13 7.51 15.77
C GLU A 159 -6.72 7.61 16.39
N ARG A 160 -6.11 6.47 16.70
CA ARG A 160 -4.75 6.40 17.23
C ARG A 160 -3.96 5.31 16.51
N PHE A 161 -2.68 5.55 16.33
CA PHE A 161 -1.79 4.63 15.64
C PHE A 161 -0.55 4.41 16.49
N VAL A 162 0.06 3.23 16.36
CA VAL A 162 1.28 2.87 17.10
C VAL A 162 2.46 3.72 16.68
N VAL A 163 2.46 4.17 15.42
CA VAL A 163 3.48 5.04 14.84
C VAL A 163 3.10 6.50 15.11
N GLU A 164 4.05 7.27 15.65
CA GLU A 164 3.93 8.72 15.82
C GLU A 164 4.12 9.44 14.46
N ASP A 165 3.68 10.69 14.30
CA ASP A 165 3.77 11.46 13.04
C ASP A 165 2.98 10.91 11.83
N CYS A 166 1.68 10.72 12.02
CA CYS A 166 0.75 10.38 10.95
C CYS A 166 0.62 11.55 9.95
N TYR A 167 1.02 11.35 8.69
CA TYR A 167 0.88 12.38 7.64
C TYR A 167 -0.59 12.72 7.39
N SER A 168 -1.42 11.68 7.37
CA SER A 168 -2.84 11.80 7.13
C SER A 168 -3.51 10.51 7.54
N TYR A 169 -4.72 10.63 8.04
CA TYR A 169 -5.59 9.50 8.29
C TYR A 169 -6.96 9.78 7.70
N PHE A 170 -7.69 8.71 7.46
CA PHE A 170 -9.08 8.76 7.07
C PHE A 170 -9.84 7.63 7.76
N HIS A 171 -11.15 7.80 7.87
CA HIS A 171 -12.03 6.77 8.41
C HIS A 171 -13.27 6.52 7.56
N VAL A 172 -13.71 5.27 7.56
CA VAL A 172 -14.86 4.87 6.76
C VAL A 172 -16.14 5.22 7.52
N LYS A 173 -16.67 6.43 7.28
CA LYS A 173 -17.89 6.94 7.96
C LYS A 173 -19.15 6.13 7.67
N HIS A 174 -19.31 5.68 6.42
CA HIS A 174 -20.49 4.91 6.03
C HIS A 174 -20.19 3.44 6.21
N LYS A 175 -20.68 2.85 7.31
CA LYS A 175 -20.58 1.42 7.62
C LYS A 175 -21.07 0.58 6.43
N PRO A 176 -20.19 -0.03 5.64
CA PRO A 176 -20.61 -1.15 4.83
C PRO A 176 -21.15 -2.29 5.68
N GLU A 177 -22.00 -3.13 5.08
CA GLU A 177 -22.51 -4.34 5.72
C GLU A 177 -21.31 -5.18 6.20
N GLY A 178 -21.22 -5.40 7.52
CA GLY A 178 -20.13 -6.16 8.16
C GLY A 178 -19.17 -5.36 9.03
N LEU A 179 -19.11 -4.03 8.92
CA LEU A 179 -18.31 -3.20 9.85
C LEU A 179 -19.15 -2.76 11.06
N LYS A 180 -18.83 -3.33 12.23
CA LYS A 180 -19.46 -2.93 13.51
C LYS A 180 -19.05 -1.51 13.92
N ASN A 181 -17.76 -1.19 13.76
CA ASN A 181 -17.12 0.07 14.12
C ASN A 181 -16.54 0.79 12.89
N PRO A 182 -16.35 2.11 12.94
CA PRO A 182 -15.54 2.83 11.95
C PRO A 182 -14.13 2.23 11.91
N VAL A 183 -13.56 2.14 10.72
CA VAL A 183 -12.16 1.75 10.52
C VAL A 183 -11.37 3.00 10.19
N TRP A 184 -10.30 3.23 10.92
CA TRP A 184 -9.32 4.29 10.73
C TRP A 184 -8.12 3.73 9.98
N VAL A 185 -7.69 4.45 8.96
CA VAL A 185 -6.53 4.10 8.15
C VAL A 185 -5.55 5.26 8.22
N GLY A 186 -4.38 4.99 8.78
CA GLY A 186 -3.28 5.93 8.93
C GLY A 186 -2.26 5.75 7.82
N ILE A 187 -1.74 6.85 7.30
CA ILE A 187 -0.71 6.88 6.26
C ILE A 187 0.50 7.56 6.86
N PHE A 188 1.60 6.82 6.89
CA PHE A 188 2.91 7.26 7.38
C PHE A 188 3.89 7.21 6.24
N SER A 189 4.97 7.98 6.34
CA SER A 189 6.05 7.91 5.37
C SER A 189 7.38 8.05 6.05
N ILE A 190 8.33 7.21 5.65
CA ILE A 190 9.69 7.19 6.19
C ILE A 190 10.68 7.16 5.03
N PRO A 191 11.77 7.95 5.09
CA PRO A 191 12.88 7.78 4.17
C PRO A 191 13.45 6.36 4.31
N GLN A 192 14.02 5.85 3.22
CA GLN A 192 14.72 4.56 3.22
C GLN A 192 15.86 4.61 2.20
N ASP A 193 16.76 3.65 2.30
CA ASP A 193 17.75 3.41 1.27
C ASP A 193 17.09 2.85 -0.01
N ARG A 194 17.76 3.06 -1.14
CA ARG A 194 17.39 2.50 -2.43
C ARG A 194 17.45 0.98 -2.38
N LEU A 195 16.35 0.31 -2.76
CA LEU A 195 16.20 -1.15 -2.61
C LEU A 195 16.39 -1.96 -3.90
N ASN A 196 16.62 -1.33 -5.06
CA ASN A 196 16.91 -2.05 -6.30
C ASN A 196 18.42 -2.23 -6.49
N ALA A 197 18.82 -3.41 -6.98
CA ALA A 197 20.17 -3.60 -7.48
C ALA A 197 20.43 -2.66 -8.67
N PRO A 198 21.70 -2.28 -8.96
CA PRO A 198 22.04 -1.34 -10.04
C PRO A 198 21.42 -1.67 -11.40
N ASP A 199 21.34 -2.97 -11.73
CA ASP A 199 20.84 -3.45 -13.04
C ASP A 199 19.35 -3.84 -13.03
N VAL A 200 18.64 -3.59 -11.92
CA VAL A 200 17.21 -3.88 -11.80
C VAL A 200 16.42 -2.60 -11.95
N GLU A 201 15.49 -2.59 -12.91
CA GLU A 201 14.56 -1.49 -13.14
C GLU A 201 13.84 -1.13 -11.82
N PRO A 202 13.94 0.13 -11.36
CA PRO A 202 13.32 0.55 -10.12
C PRO A 202 11.79 0.58 -10.29
N GLY A 203 11.07 0.41 -9.18
CA GLY A 203 9.61 0.36 -9.23
C GLY A 203 8.94 0.76 -7.93
N VAL A 204 7.63 0.53 -7.89
CA VAL A 204 6.80 0.66 -6.69
C VAL A 204 6.33 -0.71 -6.25
N THR A 205 6.72 -1.14 -5.06
CA THR A 205 6.36 -2.44 -4.49
C THR A 205 5.40 -2.26 -3.33
N ILE A 206 4.22 -2.87 -3.43
CA ILE A 206 3.30 -3.05 -2.31
C ILE A 206 3.57 -4.43 -1.71
N ILE A 207 3.67 -4.51 -0.38
CA ILE A 207 3.70 -5.76 0.38
C ILE A 207 2.62 -5.72 1.47
N SER A 208 1.97 -6.86 1.73
CA SER A 208 1.00 -7.06 2.82
C SER A 208 0.79 -8.54 3.08
N GLY A 209 0.13 -8.91 4.20
CA GLY A 209 -0.27 -10.29 4.49
C GLY A 209 0.32 -10.89 5.77
N TRP A 210 1.26 -10.20 6.43
CA TRP A 210 1.83 -10.59 7.72
C TRP A 210 0.88 -10.30 8.88
N ASP A 211 0.91 -11.09 9.97
CA ASP A 211 0.15 -10.80 11.17
C ASP A 211 0.95 -9.82 12.05
N PRO A 212 0.57 -8.53 12.12
CA PRO A 212 1.35 -7.58 12.91
C PRO A 212 1.18 -7.74 14.43
N THR A 213 0.32 -8.66 14.89
CA THR A 213 -0.02 -8.87 16.30
C THR A 213 0.59 -10.15 16.87
N ASP A 214 0.92 -11.13 16.05
CA ASP A 214 1.44 -12.42 16.50
C ASP A 214 2.92 -12.58 16.19
N ARG A 215 3.76 -12.19 17.15
CA ARG A 215 5.22 -12.35 17.06
C ARG A 215 5.69 -13.80 17.25
N SER A 216 4.80 -14.76 17.51
CA SER A 216 5.16 -16.17 17.73
C SER A 216 5.18 -17.00 16.45
N VAL A 217 4.68 -16.44 15.34
CA VAL A 217 4.64 -17.13 14.05
C VAL A 217 6.05 -17.38 13.53
N LYS A 218 6.37 -18.65 13.28
CA LYS A 218 7.71 -19.08 12.83
C LYS A 218 7.99 -18.73 11.37
N GLN A 219 6.95 -18.63 10.56
CA GLN A 219 7.02 -18.32 9.13
C GLN A 219 5.75 -17.61 8.71
N GLU A 220 5.89 -16.46 8.05
CA GLU A 220 4.77 -15.64 7.60
C GLU A 220 4.77 -15.52 6.08
N ASP A 221 3.61 -15.77 5.49
CA ASP A 221 3.37 -15.51 4.08
C ASP A 221 2.94 -14.07 3.87
N PHE A 222 3.46 -13.46 2.81
CA PHE A 222 3.04 -12.15 2.35
C PHE A 222 2.84 -12.17 0.84
N LEU A 223 1.93 -11.31 0.40
CA LEU A 223 1.68 -11.03 -1.00
C LEU A 223 2.35 -9.72 -1.37
N TYR A 224 2.74 -9.63 -2.63
CA TYR A 224 3.28 -8.39 -3.16
C TYR A 224 2.83 -8.09 -4.59
N ILE A 225 2.86 -6.81 -4.91
CA ILE A 225 2.69 -6.27 -6.25
C ILE A 225 3.83 -5.31 -6.48
N ARG A 226 4.62 -5.51 -7.54
CA ARG A 226 5.61 -4.55 -8.01
C ARG A 226 5.18 -3.97 -9.34
N GLY A 227 4.92 -2.67 -9.37
CA GLY A 227 4.76 -1.90 -10.60
C GLY A 227 6.11 -1.40 -11.10
N LEU A 228 6.37 -1.58 -12.39
CA LEU A 228 7.52 -1.07 -13.14
C LEU A 228 7.05 0.10 -14.02
#